data_AF-A0A933Y885-F1
#
_entry.id   AF-A0A933Y885-F1
#
_cell.length_a   1.000
_cell.length_b   1.000
_cell.length_c   1.000
_cell.angle_alpha   90.00
_cell.angle_beta   90.00
_cell.angle_gamma   90.00
#
_symmetry.space_group_name_H-M   'P 1'
#
loop_
_entity.id
_entity.type
_entity.pdbx_description
1 polymer ?
#
loop_
_entity_poly.entity_id
_entity_poly.type
_entity_poly.pdbx_seq_one_letter_code
_entity_poly.pdbx_strand_id
1 'polypeptide(L)'
;MSTMKILAGLLMLAGLSAQAEAHKVNMFAYAEGDNVYMEGYFADGKKPMDSEVTVSDSAGNVMLKGKTNEQGQFSFKAPKQDDLKIVLNVGQGHQTEFTLPKGDLAGPVAAPAKAAKVDGTAAPVKQAAITTTPGLTEEQLRQAVGAAIRPVMRSLSEMKEQRTLSDIIGGVGLIIGLGGLFFYLKARKLIEKKE
;
A
#
# COMPACT_ATOMS: atom_id res chain seq x y z
N MET A 1 -26.38 38.41 14.20
CA MET A 1 -27.06 37.09 14.26
C MET A 1 -27.02 36.34 12.92
N SER A 2 -27.10 37.01 11.77
CA SER A 2 -27.06 36.35 10.44
C SER A 2 -25.69 35.75 10.07
N THR A 3 -24.59 36.42 10.41
CA THR A 3 -23.21 35.95 10.12
C THR A 3 -22.82 34.67 10.88
N MET A 4 -23.32 34.50 12.11
CA MET A 4 -23.08 33.29 12.91
C MET A 4 -23.79 32.05 12.32
N LYS A 5 -24.96 32.25 11.68
CA LYS A 5 -25.71 31.18 11.01
C LYS A 5 -25.06 30.75 9.70
N ILE A 6 -24.47 31.70 8.96
CA ILE A 6 -23.71 31.43 7.73
C ILE A 6 -22.42 30.66 8.06
N LEU A 7 -21.72 31.04 9.13
CA LEU A 7 -20.50 30.35 9.56
C LEU A 7 -20.81 28.93 10.08
N ALA A 8 -21.88 28.76 10.85
CA ALA A 8 -22.35 27.45 11.29
C ALA A 8 -22.80 26.55 10.12
N GLY A 9 -23.49 27.14 9.13
CA GLY A 9 -23.88 26.43 7.90
C GLY A 9 -22.68 26.01 7.06
N LEU A 10 -21.66 26.86 6.93
CA LEU A 10 -20.42 26.55 6.20
C LEU A 10 -19.62 25.43 6.89
N LEU A 11 -19.57 25.44 8.23
CA LEU A 11 -18.90 24.41 9.03
C LEU A 11 -19.63 23.05 8.96
N MET A 12 -20.96 23.06 8.87
CA MET A 12 -21.78 21.86 8.73
C MET A 12 -21.66 21.25 7.32
N LEU A 13 -21.50 22.08 6.27
CA LEU A 13 -21.33 21.62 4.89
C LEU A 13 -19.94 21.01 4.63
N ALA A 14 -18.90 21.46 5.33
CA ALA A 14 -17.54 20.89 5.23
C ALA A 14 -17.43 19.46 5.79
N GLY A 15 -18.38 19.04 6.64
CA GLY A 15 -18.42 17.68 7.21
C GLY A 15 -19.02 16.60 6.29
N LEU A 16 -19.64 16.98 5.17
CA LEU A 16 -20.22 16.03 4.21
C LEU A 16 -19.24 15.60 3.10
N SER A 17 -17.94 15.70 3.37
CA SER A 17 -16.92 15.11 2.49
C SER A 17 -17.02 13.59 2.59
N ALA A 18 -17.98 13.00 1.88
CA ALA A 18 -18.15 11.57 1.75
C ALA A 18 -16.81 11.02 1.27
N GLN A 19 -16.21 10.17 2.10
CA GLN A 19 -15.01 9.43 1.74
C GLN A 19 -15.39 8.62 0.50
N ALA A 20 -14.89 9.05 -0.66
CA ALA A 20 -14.93 8.22 -1.84
C ALA A 20 -14.06 7.00 -1.52
N GLU A 21 -14.71 5.89 -1.16
CA GLU A 21 -14.11 4.56 -1.07
C GLU A 21 -13.69 4.19 -2.51
N ALA A 22 -12.54 4.73 -2.90
CA ALA A 22 -11.98 4.51 -4.21
C ALA A 22 -11.42 3.10 -4.20
N HIS A 23 -11.95 2.28 -5.11
CA HIS A 23 -11.57 0.89 -5.37
C HIS A 23 -10.06 0.82 -5.64
N LYS A 24 -9.28 0.78 -4.56
CA LYS A 24 -7.82 0.85 -4.62
C LYS A 24 -7.30 -0.44 -5.22
N VAL A 25 -6.63 -0.31 -6.36
CA VAL A 25 -5.92 -1.44 -6.97
C VAL A 25 -4.60 -1.66 -6.24
N ASN A 26 -4.30 -2.91 -5.93
CA ASN A 26 -3.04 -3.37 -5.37
C ASN A 26 -2.34 -4.29 -6.38
N MET A 27 -1.03 -4.43 -6.25
CA MET A 27 -0.22 -5.30 -7.09
C MET A 27 0.95 -5.86 -6.31
N PHE A 28 1.34 -7.08 -6.63
CA PHE A 28 2.65 -7.63 -6.29
C PHE A 28 3.33 -8.16 -7.55
N ALA A 29 4.66 -8.17 -7.53
CA ALA A 29 5.47 -8.78 -8.58
C ALA A 29 6.65 -9.55 -7.98
N TYR A 30 7.12 -10.55 -8.70
CA TYR A 30 8.29 -11.36 -8.34
C TYR A 30 8.95 -11.89 -9.60
N ALA A 31 10.23 -12.25 -9.51
CA ALA A 31 10.94 -12.92 -10.59
C ALA A 31 11.18 -14.40 -10.26
N GLU A 32 11.11 -15.24 -11.28
CA GLU A 32 11.50 -16.64 -11.27
C GLU A 32 12.32 -16.92 -12.53
N GLY A 33 13.63 -17.14 -12.33
CA GLY A 33 14.59 -17.14 -13.43
C GLY A 33 14.57 -15.79 -14.17
N ASP A 34 14.49 -15.84 -15.50
CA ASP A 34 14.43 -14.63 -16.34
C ASP A 34 13.01 -14.06 -16.48
N ASN A 35 12.00 -14.71 -15.92
CA ASN A 35 10.60 -14.26 -16.03
C ASN A 35 10.17 -13.47 -14.81
N VAL A 36 9.51 -12.34 -15.04
CA VAL A 36 8.81 -11.56 -14.04
C VAL A 36 7.32 -11.87 -14.12
N TYR A 37 6.71 -12.10 -12.97
CA TYR A 37 5.30 -12.35 -12.80
C TYR A 37 4.71 -11.24 -11.94
N MET A 38 3.53 -10.77 -12.32
CA MET A 38 2.76 -9.81 -11.53
C MET A 38 1.29 -10.17 -11.48
N GLU A 39 0.64 -9.80 -10.39
CA GLU A 39 -0.81 -9.93 -10.24
C GLU A 39 -1.37 -8.68 -9.58
N GLY A 40 -2.34 -8.07 -10.24
CA GLY A 40 -3.17 -7.00 -9.70
C GLY A 40 -4.42 -7.55 -9.01
N TYR A 41 -4.90 -6.87 -7.97
CA TYR A 41 -6.13 -7.21 -7.28
C TYR A 41 -6.77 -6.00 -6.58
N PHE A 42 -8.09 -6.05 -6.42
CA PHE A 42 -8.83 -5.11 -5.58
C PHE A 42 -9.09 -5.72 -4.19
N ALA A 43 -9.33 -4.87 -3.18
CA ALA A 43 -9.60 -5.32 -1.81
C ALA A 43 -10.86 -6.20 -1.69
N ASP A 44 -11.84 -5.99 -2.58
CA ASP A 44 -13.07 -6.78 -2.69
C ASP A 44 -12.88 -8.13 -3.42
N GLY A 45 -11.65 -8.45 -3.84
CA GLY A 45 -11.30 -9.69 -4.52
C GLY A 45 -11.46 -9.68 -6.04
N LYS A 46 -12.01 -8.60 -6.64
CA LYS A 46 -12.09 -8.47 -8.11
C LYS A 46 -10.70 -8.41 -8.75
N LYS A 47 -10.65 -8.80 -10.02
CA LYS A 47 -9.41 -8.80 -10.82
C LYS A 47 -9.41 -7.65 -11.83
N PRO A 48 -8.30 -6.90 -11.96
CA PRO A 48 -8.14 -5.89 -13.00
C PRO A 48 -7.82 -6.58 -14.31
N MET A 49 -8.85 -6.90 -15.10
CA MET A 49 -8.71 -7.59 -16.39
C MET A 49 -8.44 -6.56 -17.51
N ASP A 50 -7.72 -6.96 -18.57
CA ASP A 50 -7.41 -6.13 -19.74
C ASP A 50 -6.81 -4.75 -19.39
N SER A 51 -6.14 -4.66 -18.23
CA SER A 51 -5.62 -3.42 -17.67
C SER A 51 -4.18 -3.19 -18.13
N GLU A 52 -3.82 -1.94 -18.46
CA GLU A 52 -2.52 -1.62 -19.04
C GLU A 52 -1.40 -1.81 -18.01
N VAL A 53 -0.35 -2.53 -18.41
CA VAL A 53 0.88 -2.68 -17.65
C VAL A 53 2.00 -1.98 -18.40
N THR A 54 2.76 -1.12 -17.71
CA THR A 54 3.96 -0.48 -18.25
C THR A 54 5.15 -0.83 -17.37
N VAL A 55 6.25 -1.26 -18.00
CA VAL A 55 7.51 -1.59 -17.32
C VAL A 55 8.57 -0.61 -17.78
N SER A 56 9.27 -0.01 -16.81
CA SER A 56 10.35 0.96 -17.04
C SER A 56 11.59 0.63 -16.24
N ASP A 57 12.76 1.08 -16.72
CA ASP A 57 14.02 0.93 -16.00
C ASP A 57 14.19 1.99 -14.89
N SER A 58 15.31 1.95 -14.18
CA SER A 58 15.65 2.88 -13.10
C SER A 58 15.80 4.34 -13.56
N ALA A 59 16.04 4.57 -14.85
CA ALA A 59 16.09 5.90 -15.46
C ALA A 59 14.71 6.38 -15.95
N GLY A 60 13.66 5.56 -15.82
CA GLY A 60 12.30 5.88 -16.25
C GLY A 60 12.03 5.61 -17.74
N ASN A 61 12.94 4.93 -18.44
CA ASN A 61 12.73 4.55 -19.83
C ASN A 61 11.75 3.39 -19.90
N VAL A 62 10.67 3.55 -20.66
CA VAL A 62 9.70 2.47 -20.88
C VAL A 62 10.35 1.37 -21.71
N MET A 63 10.41 0.17 -21.16
CA MET A 63 11.01 -1.01 -21.79
C MET A 63 9.95 -1.91 -22.43
N LEU A 64 8.78 -2.02 -21.79
CA LEU A 64 7.72 -2.92 -22.22
C LEU A 64 6.34 -2.39 -21.82
N LYS A 65 5.34 -2.70 -22.65
CA LYS A 65 3.92 -2.55 -22.34
C LYS A 65 3.20 -3.87 -22.54
N GLY A 66 2.14 -4.09 -21.77
CA GLY A 66 1.30 -5.27 -21.86
C GLY A 66 -0.07 -5.03 -21.22
N LYS A 67 -0.82 -6.13 -21.07
CA LYS A 67 -2.11 -6.11 -20.40
C LYS A 67 -2.29 -7.33 -19.51
N THR A 68 -3.03 -7.16 -18.43
CA THR A 68 -3.42 -8.26 -17.56
C THR A 68 -4.46 -9.18 -18.21
N ASN A 69 -4.40 -10.47 -17.87
CA ASN A 69 -5.40 -11.46 -18.26
C ASN A 69 -6.65 -11.41 -17.35
N GLU A 70 -7.57 -12.36 -17.53
CA GLU A 70 -8.81 -12.50 -16.74
C GLU A 70 -8.56 -12.72 -15.24
N GLN A 71 -7.39 -13.23 -14.86
CA GLN A 71 -7.00 -13.45 -13.47
C GLN A 71 -6.26 -12.22 -12.88
N GLY A 72 -6.15 -11.12 -13.63
CA GLY A 72 -5.42 -9.92 -13.22
C GLY A 72 -3.90 -10.08 -13.30
N GLN A 73 -3.42 -11.08 -14.04
CA GLN A 73 -2.00 -11.46 -14.10
C GLN A 73 -1.36 -11.01 -15.41
N PHE A 74 -0.07 -10.70 -15.34
CA PHE A 74 0.77 -10.47 -16.51
C PHE A 74 2.17 -11.01 -16.24
N SER A 75 2.83 -11.56 -17.27
CA SER A 75 4.21 -12.06 -17.14
C SER A 75 5.03 -11.69 -18.37
N PHE A 76 6.32 -11.45 -18.16
CA PHE A 76 7.24 -11.02 -19.20
C PHE A 76 8.67 -11.43 -18.84
N LYS A 77 9.54 -11.58 -19.85
CA LYS A 77 10.97 -11.73 -19.61
C LYS A 77 11.58 -10.40 -19.17
N ALA A 78 12.42 -10.43 -18.14
CA ALA A 78 13.14 -9.25 -17.66
C ALA A 78 13.96 -8.65 -18.81
N PRO A 79 13.64 -7.43 -19.27
CA PRO A 79 14.26 -6.88 -20.48
C PRO A 79 15.67 -6.33 -20.21
N LYS A 80 16.04 -6.17 -18.93
CA LYS A 80 17.32 -5.64 -18.46
C LYS A 80 17.56 -6.07 -17.02
N GLN A 81 18.82 -6.31 -16.67
CA GLN A 81 19.27 -6.54 -15.29
C GLN A 81 19.42 -5.18 -14.57
N ASP A 82 18.29 -4.62 -14.18
CA ASP A 82 18.15 -3.28 -13.57
C ASP A 82 16.95 -3.27 -12.61
N ASP A 83 16.80 -2.22 -11.82
CA ASP A 83 15.57 -2.03 -11.04
C ASP A 83 14.42 -1.75 -12.03
N LEU A 84 13.35 -2.54 -11.94
CA LEU A 84 12.20 -2.44 -12.82
C LEU A 84 11.05 -1.77 -12.09
N LYS A 85 10.56 -0.66 -12.62
CA LYS A 85 9.31 -0.04 -12.18
C LYS A 85 8.16 -0.55 -13.04
N ILE A 86 7.25 -1.29 -12.41
CA ILE A 86 6.05 -1.87 -13.02
C ILE A 86 4.86 -1.02 -12.58
N VAL A 87 4.10 -0.49 -13.53
CA VAL A 87 2.90 0.30 -13.30
C VAL A 87 1.70 -0.44 -13.89
N LEU A 88 0.70 -0.70 -13.06
CA LEU A 88 -0.60 -1.24 -13.47
C LEU A 88 -1.63 -0.13 -13.44
N ASN A 89 -2.20 0.18 -14.60
CA ASN A 89 -3.24 1.19 -14.79
C ASN A 89 -4.56 0.51 -15.15
N VAL A 90 -5.58 0.71 -14.31
CA VAL A 90 -6.92 0.10 -14.46
C VAL A 90 -7.96 1.10 -14.97
N GLY A 91 -7.51 2.26 -15.45
CA GLY A 91 -8.36 3.31 -16.00
C GLY A 91 -8.90 4.28 -14.95
N GLN A 92 -9.56 5.35 -15.42
CA GLN A 92 -10.21 6.38 -14.59
C GLN A 92 -9.29 6.99 -13.50
N GLY A 93 -7.98 7.06 -13.75
CA GLY A 93 -6.99 7.58 -12.80
C GLY A 93 -6.60 6.62 -11.68
N HIS A 94 -7.06 5.36 -11.70
CA HIS A 94 -6.66 4.34 -10.75
C HIS A 94 -5.44 3.59 -11.27
N GLN A 95 -4.35 3.63 -10.51
CA GLN A 95 -3.13 2.90 -10.83
C GLN A 95 -2.38 2.49 -9.56
N THR A 96 -1.50 1.52 -9.69
CA THR A 96 -0.56 1.11 -8.65
C THR A 96 0.81 0.82 -9.26
N GLU A 97 1.85 0.95 -8.46
CA GLU A 97 3.24 0.75 -8.88
C GLU A 97 3.96 -0.24 -7.97
N PHE A 98 4.86 -1.00 -8.56
CA PHE A 98 5.76 -1.91 -7.87
C PHE A 98 7.18 -1.74 -8.43
N THR A 99 8.16 -1.57 -7.55
CA THR A 99 9.57 -1.58 -7.94
C THR A 99 10.15 -2.94 -7.61
N LEU A 100 10.55 -3.68 -8.64
CA LEU A 100 11.26 -4.94 -8.53
C LEU A 100 12.77 -4.65 -8.57
N PRO A 101 13.51 -4.84 -7.46
CA PRO A 101 14.95 -4.59 -7.42
C PRO A 101 15.70 -5.53 -8.37
N LYS A 102 16.80 -5.04 -8.96
CA LYS A 102 17.68 -5.85 -9.81
C LYS A 102 18.19 -7.12 -9.13
N GLY A 103 18.37 -7.09 -7.80
CA GLY A 103 18.85 -8.22 -7.02
C GLY A 103 17.89 -9.40 -7.03
N ASP A 104 16.59 -9.14 -7.23
CA ASP A 104 15.56 -10.17 -7.26
C ASP A 104 15.44 -10.81 -8.65
N LEU A 105 16.01 -10.19 -9.70
CA LEU A 105 16.06 -10.73 -11.07
C LEU A 105 17.09 -11.86 -11.25
N ALA A 106 17.92 -12.16 -10.24
CA ALA A 106 19.05 -13.09 -10.33
C ALA A 106 18.98 -14.29 -9.37
N GLY A 107 17.87 -14.53 -8.67
CA GLY A 107 17.74 -15.64 -7.71
C GLY A 107 16.38 -15.72 -7.02
N PRO A 108 16.11 -16.76 -6.21
CA PRO A 108 14.77 -17.01 -5.67
C PRO A 108 14.34 -15.91 -4.71
N VAL A 109 13.37 -15.10 -5.17
CA VAL A 109 12.45 -14.20 -4.46
C VAL A 109 12.94 -13.70 -3.09
N ALA A 110 13.50 -12.49 -3.06
CA ALA A 110 13.32 -11.64 -1.89
C ALA A 110 11.87 -11.13 -1.86
N ALA A 111 11.25 -11.24 -0.70
CA ALA A 111 9.94 -10.68 -0.37
C ALA A 111 9.97 -9.13 -0.47
N PRO A 112 8.82 -8.45 -0.63
CA PRO A 112 8.76 -7.06 -1.05
C PRO A 112 9.45 -6.10 -0.06
N ALA A 113 10.55 -5.49 -0.52
CA ALA A 113 11.24 -4.41 0.17
C ALA A 113 10.57 -3.06 -0.12
N LYS A 114 9.52 -2.73 0.63
CA LYS A 114 9.28 -1.37 1.11
C LYS A 114 8.50 -1.38 2.42
N ALA A 115 9.15 -1.92 3.45
CA ALA A 115 8.89 -1.50 4.82
C ALA A 115 9.52 -0.11 4.99
N ALA A 116 8.69 0.88 5.28
CA ALA A 116 9.15 2.15 5.85
C ALA A 116 9.95 1.86 7.13
N LYS A 117 10.95 2.72 7.40
CA LYS A 117 11.83 2.65 8.57
C LYS A 117 11.05 2.32 9.84
N VAL A 118 11.50 1.28 10.55
CA VAL A 118 11.13 1.02 11.93
C VAL A 118 12.41 1.12 12.75
N ASP A 119 12.58 2.25 13.44
CA ASP A 119 13.49 2.36 14.57
C ASP A 119 12.90 1.52 15.71
N GLY A 120 13.62 0.51 16.17
CA GLY A 120 13.15 -0.35 17.26
C GLY A 120 14.00 -1.60 17.47
N THR A 121 15.00 -1.48 18.33
CA THR A 121 15.79 -2.50 19.03
C THR A 121 15.52 -3.98 18.69
N ALA A 122 16.48 -4.59 17.98
CA ALA A 122 16.53 -6.02 17.73
C ALA A 122 16.87 -6.82 18.99
N ALA A 123 16.00 -7.76 19.36
CA ALA A 123 16.36 -8.92 20.18
C ALA A 123 16.62 -10.12 19.26
N PRO A 124 17.64 -10.96 19.52
CA PRO A 124 18.03 -12.02 18.59
C PRO A 124 17.08 -13.21 18.73
N VAL A 125 16.37 -13.55 17.65
CA VAL A 125 15.62 -14.82 17.56
C VAL A 125 16.58 -15.88 17.01
N LYS A 126 16.86 -16.88 17.84
CA LYS A 126 17.74 -18.02 17.55
C LYS A 126 17.15 -18.83 16.39
N GLN A 127 17.83 -18.87 15.24
CA GLN A 127 17.52 -19.81 14.15
C GLN A 127 17.53 -21.24 14.68
N ALA A 128 16.36 -21.88 14.76
CA ALA A 128 16.28 -23.32 14.81
C ALA A 128 16.48 -23.84 13.38
N ALA A 129 17.56 -24.60 13.18
CA ALA A 129 17.86 -25.24 11.91
C ALA A 129 16.69 -26.16 11.51
N ILE A 130 16.17 -25.95 10.30
CA ILE A 130 15.15 -26.81 9.68
C ILE A 130 15.90 -28.01 9.08
N THR A 131 15.76 -29.17 9.71
CA THR A 131 16.27 -30.44 9.18
C THR A 131 15.34 -30.88 8.04
N THR A 132 15.87 -30.94 6.82
CA THR A 132 15.14 -31.33 5.62
C THR A 132 14.81 -32.82 5.63
N THR A 133 13.52 -33.16 5.63
CA THR A 133 13.02 -34.52 5.37
C THR A 133 13.29 -34.92 3.91
N PRO A 134 13.83 -36.11 3.62
CA PRO A 134 14.03 -36.56 2.23
C PRO A 134 12.68 -36.78 1.54
N GLY A 135 12.45 -36.13 0.39
CA GLY A 135 11.30 -36.40 -0.48
C GLY A 135 10.48 -35.18 -0.92
N LEU A 136 10.76 -33.99 -0.40
CA LEU A 136 10.16 -32.74 -0.89
C LEU A 136 11.07 -32.12 -1.94
N THR A 137 10.60 -32.04 -3.19
CA THR A 137 11.33 -31.29 -4.21
C THR A 137 11.29 -29.80 -3.89
N GLU A 138 12.34 -29.07 -4.28
CA GLU A 138 12.45 -27.63 -4.03
C GLU A 138 11.23 -26.85 -4.58
N GLU A 139 10.64 -27.36 -5.66
CA GLU A 139 9.46 -26.83 -6.33
C GLU A 139 8.16 -27.03 -5.51
N GLN A 140 7.98 -28.19 -4.87
CA GLN A 140 6.87 -28.44 -3.96
C GLN A 140 6.95 -27.57 -2.71
N LEU A 141 8.16 -27.36 -2.20
CA LEU A 141 8.39 -26.46 -1.06
C LEU A 141 8.09 -25.00 -1.45
N ARG A 142 8.55 -24.55 -2.61
CA ARG A 142 8.28 -23.19 -3.13
C ARG A 142 6.79 -22.96 -3.38
N GLN A 143 6.08 -23.94 -3.94
CA GLN A 143 4.64 -23.84 -4.18
C GLN A 143 3.85 -23.78 -2.87
N ALA A 144 4.22 -24.60 -1.88
CA ALA A 144 3.59 -24.59 -0.56
C ALA A 144 3.86 -23.28 0.20
N VAL A 145 5.10 -22.78 0.15
CA VAL A 145 5.48 -21.51 0.79
C VAL A 145 4.81 -20.32 0.10
N GLY A 146 4.80 -20.27 -1.23
CA GLY A 146 4.13 -19.22 -2.00
C GLY A 146 2.61 -19.20 -1.79
N ALA A 147 1.98 -20.37 -1.63
CA ALA A 147 0.56 -20.46 -1.27
C ALA A 147 0.30 -19.96 0.16
N ALA A 148 1.20 -20.23 1.10
CA ALA A 148 1.08 -19.83 2.50
C ALA A 148 1.36 -18.32 2.74
N ILE A 149 2.20 -17.69 1.91
CA ILE A 149 2.56 -16.27 2.06
C ILE A 149 1.45 -15.33 1.53
N ARG A 150 0.72 -15.73 0.48
CA ARG A 150 -0.39 -14.92 -0.09
C ARG A 150 -1.42 -14.44 0.95
N PRO A 151 -1.98 -15.30 1.82
CA PRO A 151 -2.94 -14.85 2.84
C PRO A 151 -2.30 -13.94 3.90
N VAL A 152 -1.01 -14.12 4.22
CA VAL A 152 -0.28 -13.27 5.17
C VAL A 152 -0.06 -11.87 4.60
N MET A 153 0.28 -11.76 3.32
CA MET A 153 0.41 -10.44 2.66
C MET A 153 -0.93 -9.72 2.58
N ARG A 154 -2.02 -10.45 2.33
CA ARG A 154 -3.37 -9.89 2.35
C ARG A 154 -3.74 -9.34 3.73
N SER A 155 -3.57 -10.14 4.80
CA SER A 155 -3.89 -9.69 6.15
C SER A 155 -3.03 -8.51 6.61
N LEU A 156 -1.75 -8.45 6.21
CA LEU A 156 -0.89 -7.29 6.47
C LEU A 156 -1.38 -6.03 5.76
N SER A 157 -1.85 -6.14 4.52
CA SER A 157 -2.40 -4.99 3.78
C SER A 157 -3.68 -4.46 4.43
N GLU A 158 -4.57 -5.36 4.87
CA GLU A 158 -5.83 -5.02 5.56
C GLU A 158 -5.56 -4.32 6.91
N MET A 159 -4.63 -4.85 7.72
CA MET A 159 -4.27 -4.25 9.02
C MET A 159 -3.63 -2.87 8.87
N LYS A 160 -2.78 -2.69 7.85
CA LYS A 160 -2.15 -1.39 7.57
C LYS A 160 -3.18 -0.33 7.21
N GLU A 161 -4.23 -0.70 6.49
CA GLU A 161 -5.31 0.21 6.08
C GLU A 161 -6.19 0.66 7.24
N GLN A 162 -6.51 -0.22 8.19
CA GLN A 162 -7.26 0.17 9.39
C GLN A 162 -6.51 1.17 10.29
N ARG A 163 -5.17 1.04 10.36
CA ARG A 163 -4.32 1.93 11.16
C ARG A 163 -4.32 3.37 10.63
N THR A 164 -4.27 3.56 9.30
CA THR A 164 -4.21 4.91 8.73
C THR A 164 -5.46 5.74 9.04
N LEU A 165 -6.65 5.12 9.01
CA LEU A 165 -7.90 5.82 9.35
C LEU A 165 -7.94 6.27 10.82
N SER A 166 -7.50 5.40 11.73
CA SER A 166 -7.44 5.72 13.16
C SER A 166 -6.47 6.86 13.45
N ASP A 167 -5.31 6.86 12.78
CA ASP A 167 -4.29 7.90 12.93
C ASP A 167 -4.75 9.26 12.35
N ILE A 168 -5.47 9.25 11.22
CA ILE A 168 -6.05 10.48 10.63
C ILE A 168 -7.10 11.08 11.58
N ILE A 169 -8.05 10.27 12.05
CA ILE A 169 -9.11 10.73 12.97
C ILE A 169 -8.50 11.24 14.27
N GLY A 170 -7.52 10.52 14.84
CA GLY A 170 -6.81 10.93 16.04
C GLY A 170 -6.05 12.25 15.84
N GLY A 171 -5.35 12.42 14.72
CA GLY A 171 -4.63 13.64 14.38
C GLY A 171 -5.55 14.85 14.23
N VAL A 172 -6.67 14.69 13.51
CA VAL A 172 -7.69 15.74 13.34
C VAL A 172 -8.33 16.11 14.69
N GLY A 173 -8.66 15.12 15.52
CA GLY A 173 -9.19 15.33 16.86
C GLY A 173 -8.23 16.12 17.76
N LEU A 174 -6.93 15.87 17.66
CA LEU A 174 -5.91 16.59 18.42
C LEU A 174 -5.81 18.07 17.98
N ILE A 175 -5.86 18.35 16.68
CA ILE A 175 -5.84 19.74 16.16
C ILE A 175 -7.09 20.51 16.63
N ILE A 176 -8.27 19.90 16.49
CA ILE A 176 -9.54 20.51 16.92
C ILE A 176 -9.54 20.72 18.44
N GLY A 177 -9.07 19.74 19.21
CA GLY A 177 -8.99 19.82 20.67
C GLY A 177 -8.08 20.95 21.16
N LEU A 178 -6.87 21.07 20.60
CA LEU A 178 -5.94 22.14 20.95
C LEU A 178 -6.48 23.52 20.53
N GLY A 179 -7.07 23.64 19.34
CA GLY A 179 -7.72 24.86 18.89
C GLY A 179 -8.87 25.28 19.82
N GLY A 180 -9.74 24.33 20.19
CA GLY A 180 -10.83 24.56 21.12
C GLY A 180 -10.36 25.02 22.49
N LEU A 181 -9.32 24.38 23.04
CA LEU A 181 -8.72 24.77 24.32
C LEU A 181 -8.13 26.19 24.26
N PHE A 182 -7.42 26.55 23.20
CA PHE A 182 -6.89 27.89 23.01
C PHE A 182 -7.99 28.95 22.98
N PHE A 183 -9.05 28.73 22.20
CA PHE A 183 -10.18 29.66 22.13
C PHE A 183 -10.94 29.75 23.46
N TYR A 184 -11.10 28.65 24.19
CA TYR A 184 -11.72 28.64 25.52
C TYR A 184 -10.94 29.51 26.51
N LEU A 185 -9.61 29.34 26.59
CA LEU A 185 -8.76 30.14 27.47
C LEU A 185 -8.74 31.61 27.07
N LYS A 186 -8.75 31.92 25.77
CA LYS A 186 -8.85 33.31 25.27
C LYS A 186 -10.19 33.93 25.61
N ALA A 187 -11.30 33.21 25.43
CA ALA A 187 -12.64 33.68 25.78
C ALA A 187 -12.77 33.94 27.28
N ARG A 188 -12.23 33.04 28.12
CA ARG A 188 -12.20 33.22 29.57
C ARG A 188 -11.45 34.49 29.99
N LYS A 189 -10.25 34.74 29.44
CA LYS A 189 -9.48 35.96 29.72
C LYS A 189 -10.19 37.24 29.28
N LEU A 190 -10.98 37.19 28.20
CA LEU A 190 -11.76 38.34 27.73
C LEU A 190 -12.96 38.63 28.63
N ILE A 191 -13.53 37.60 29.27
CA ILE A 191 -14.62 37.75 30.24
C ILE A 191 -14.06 38.33 31.56
N GLU A 192 -12.96 37.80 32.08
CA GLU A 192 -12.32 38.31 33.31
C GLU A 192 -11.83 39.76 33.20
N LYS A 193 -11.46 40.23 32.00
CA LYS A 193 -11.02 41.64 31.80
C LYS A 193 -12.18 42.64 31.65
N LYS A 194 -13.42 42.15 31.64
CA LYS A 194 -14.63 42.96 31.44
C LYS A 194 -15.38 43.21 32.75
N GLU A 195 -15.00 42.51 33.82
CA GLU A 195 -15.32 42.85 35.21
C GLU A 195 -14.20 43.70 35.81
#